data_AF-A0A7V7T365-F1
#
_entry.id   AF-A0A7V7T365-F1
#
_cell.length_a   1.000
_cell.length_b   1.000
_cell.length_c   1.000
_cell.angle_alpha   90.00
_cell.angle_beta   90.00
_cell.angle_gamma   90.00
#
_symmetry.space_group_name_H-M   'P 1'
#
loop_
_entity.id
_entity.type
_entity.pdbx_description
1 polymer ?
#
loop_
_entity_poly.entity_id
_entity_poly.type
_entity_poly.pdbx_seq_one_letter_code
_entity_poly.pdbx_strand_id
1 'polypeptide(L)'
;MSDKGLSMKLSINLTTQLMIVLSGLLLTACQHDTTTGENCMQLTAQQAGEQIVDIYRTAITETAKLVENQPDAATIEAQFDALLNRWQKKLLSIGQHVMVMNGAEKSQVESAITKVHMEMQYNEQAKQQFTAYSQGTFPYHSTAPDFYLKLKSINIITQFAFFDLLKKQNKDAEEKWGKWMVPYVCE
;
A
#
# COMPACT_ATOMS: atom_id res chain seq x y z
N MET A 1 -48.00 -20.71 -0.18
CA MET A 1 -48.08 -20.68 1.29
C MET A 1 -46.74 -21.14 1.84
N SER A 2 -46.24 -20.41 2.83
CA SER A 2 -44.90 -20.46 3.41
C SER A 2 -44.25 -21.82 3.58
N ASP A 3 -43.02 -21.91 3.08
CA ASP A 3 -42.03 -22.88 3.53
C ASP A 3 -41.29 -22.31 4.76
N LYS A 4 -41.33 -23.04 5.86
CA LYS A 4 -40.58 -22.80 7.11
C LYS A 4 -39.36 -23.73 7.01
N GLY A 5 -38.12 -23.27 7.05
CA GLY A 5 -37.50 -22.75 8.26
C GLY A 5 -36.55 -23.80 8.86
N LEU A 6 -35.27 -23.42 8.93
CA LEU A 6 -34.19 -23.93 9.79
C LEU A 6 -33.66 -25.36 9.58
N SER A 7 -32.41 -25.41 9.11
CA SER A 7 -31.42 -26.46 9.41
C SER A 7 -30.04 -25.85 9.09
N MET A 8 -28.94 -26.03 9.81
CA MET A 8 -28.62 -26.43 11.19
C MET A 8 -27.13 -26.07 11.28
N LYS A 9 -26.69 -25.50 12.41
CA LYS A 9 -25.31 -25.06 12.63
C LYS A 9 -24.31 -26.21 12.42
N LEU A 10 -23.28 -25.98 11.61
CA LEU A 10 -22.10 -26.85 11.50
C LEU A 10 -20.85 -26.02 11.85
N SER A 11 -20.27 -26.26 13.01
CA SER A 11 -18.89 -25.85 13.31
C SER A 11 -18.31 -26.88 14.25
N ILE A 12 -17.34 -27.61 13.70
CA ILE A 12 -16.70 -28.80 14.23
C ILE A 12 -15.67 -28.38 15.28
N ASN A 13 -15.77 -28.97 16.46
CA ASN A 13 -14.77 -28.95 17.52
C ASN A 13 -13.66 -29.94 17.13
N LEU A 14 -12.40 -29.50 17.07
CA LEU A 14 -11.25 -30.39 16.92
C LEU A 14 -10.24 -30.14 18.04
N THR A 15 -10.43 -30.88 19.14
CA THR A 15 -9.37 -31.22 20.09
C THR A 15 -8.62 -32.44 19.56
N THR A 16 -7.28 -32.47 19.61
CA THR A 16 -6.47 -33.44 20.37
C THR A 16 -4.97 -33.18 20.19
N GLN A 17 -4.28 -33.35 21.32
CA GLN A 17 -2.88 -33.22 21.70
C GLN A 17 -1.87 -34.03 20.86
N LEU A 18 -0.57 -33.64 20.90
CA LEU A 18 0.49 -34.54 21.38
C LEU A 18 1.80 -33.80 21.74
N MET A 19 2.41 -34.22 22.85
CA MET A 19 3.66 -33.73 23.44
C MET A 19 4.91 -34.10 22.62
N ILE A 20 5.95 -33.26 22.71
CA ILE A 20 7.35 -33.70 22.59
C ILE A 20 8.10 -33.19 23.83
N VAL A 21 8.76 -34.13 24.51
CA VAL A 21 9.44 -34.03 25.80
C VAL A 21 10.93 -33.70 25.62
N LEU A 22 11.46 -32.94 26.58
CA LEU A 22 12.83 -32.75 27.08
C LEU A 22 14.01 -33.43 26.35
N SER A 23 15.09 -32.67 26.14
CA SER A 23 16.37 -32.81 26.91
C SER A 23 17.51 -32.01 26.25
N GLY A 24 18.40 -31.40 27.05
CA GLY A 24 19.79 -31.17 26.62
C GLY A 24 20.42 -29.81 26.94
N LEU A 25 21.10 -29.76 28.09
CA LEU A 25 22.04 -28.74 28.57
C LEU A 25 23.20 -28.45 27.58
N LEU A 26 23.60 -27.19 27.39
CA LEU A 26 25.00 -26.71 27.55
C LEU A 26 25.14 -25.21 27.26
N LEU A 27 25.90 -24.55 28.14
CA LEU A 27 26.30 -23.16 28.09
C LEU A 27 27.09 -22.84 26.81
N THR A 28 26.77 -21.72 26.17
CA THR A 28 27.79 -20.80 25.66
C THR A 28 27.25 -19.38 25.78
N ALA A 29 27.82 -18.62 26.71
CA ALA A 29 27.62 -17.19 26.80
C ALA A 29 28.31 -16.54 25.58
N CYS A 30 27.54 -16.26 24.53
CA CYS A 30 27.95 -15.22 23.60
C CYS A 30 27.51 -13.90 24.23
N GLN A 31 28.50 -13.19 24.75
CA GLN A 31 28.40 -11.75 25.01
C GLN A 31 27.87 -11.10 23.73
N HIS A 32 26.59 -10.73 23.72
CA HIS A 32 26.08 -9.80 22.74
C HIS A 32 26.45 -8.41 23.26
N ASP A 33 27.51 -7.87 22.67
CA ASP A 33 27.90 -6.49 22.85
C ASP A 33 26.65 -5.60 22.66
N THR A 34 26.43 -4.78 23.67
CA THR A 34 25.46 -3.69 23.64
C THR A 34 26.03 -2.62 22.72
N THR A 35 25.75 -2.73 21.42
CA THR A 35 25.74 -1.57 20.53
C THR A 35 24.29 -1.09 20.42
N THR A 36 23.90 -0.25 21.37
CA THR A 36 22.87 0.77 21.16
C THR A 36 23.35 1.74 20.09
N GLY A 37 23.35 1.30 18.85
CA GLY A 37 23.14 2.18 17.70
C GLY A 37 21.69 1.96 17.29
N GLU A 38 20.91 3.03 17.17
CA GLU A 38 19.60 2.92 16.52
C GLU A 38 19.84 2.29 15.15
N ASN A 39 19.45 1.02 15.01
CA ASN A 39 19.68 0.25 13.81
C ASN A 39 18.72 0.80 12.75
N CYS A 40 19.19 1.84 12.07
CA CYS A 40 18.52 2.53 11.01
C CYS A 40 18.27 1.52 9.86
N MET A 41 17.09 0.89 9.90
CA MET A 41 16.79 -0.25 9.03
C MET A 41 16.51 0.24 7.62
N GLN A 42 17.48 0.06 6.72
CA GLN A 42 17.26 0.24 5.29
C GLN A 42 16.37 -0.88 4.76
N LEU A 43 15.32 -0.50 4.00
CA LEU A 43 14.45 -1.48 3.37
C LEU A 43 15.18 -2.23 2.25
N THR A 44 15.04 -3.56 2.24
CA THR A 44 15.38 -4.36 1.05
C THR A 44 14.44 -4.04 -0.11
N ALA A 45 14.86 -4.34 -1.34
CA ALA A 45 14.02 -4.17 -2.53
C ALA A 45 12.68 -4.92 -2.42
N GLN A 46 12.69 -6.12 -1.85
CA GLN A 46 11.47 -6.89 -1.59
C GLN A 46 10.53 -6.14 -0.62
N GLN A 47 11.04 -5.71 0.53
CA GLN A 47 10.24 -5.01 1.54
C GLN A 47 9.69 -3.68 1.00
N ALA A 48 10.49 -2.92 0.24
CA ALA A 48 10.04 -1.69 -0.38
C ALA A 48 8.90 -1.95 -1.39
N GLY A 49 9.07 -2.95 -2.26
CA GLY A 49 8.03 -3.36 -3.20
C GLY A 49 6.73 -3.80 -2.53
N GLU A 50 6.82 -4.64 -1.49
CA GLU A 50 5.67 -5.08 -0.70
C GLU A 50 4.93 -3.91 -0.03
N GLN A 51 5.66 -2.99 0.59
CA GLN A 51 5.06 -1.82 1.24
C GLN A 51 4.41 -0.86 0.23
N ILE A 52 5.01 -0.63 -0.94
CA ILE A 52 4.40 0.20 -1.99
C ILE A 52 3.11 -0.44 -2.50
N VAL A 53 3.11 -1.75 -2.72
CA VAL A 53 1.92 -2.50 -3.16
C VAL A 53 0.81 -2.45 -2.12
N ASP A 54 1.14 -2.61 -0.84
CA ASP A 54 0.17 -2.52 0.26
C ASP A 54 -0.44 -1.12 0.38
N ILE A 55 0.39 -0.07 0.29
CA ILE A 55 -0.08 1.32 0.25
C ILE A 55 -1.03 1.52 -0.93
N TYR A 56 -0.68 1.04 -2.13
CA TYR A 56 -1.51 1.21 -3.31
C TYR A 56 -2.88 0.53 -3.16
N ARG A 57 -2.90 -0.73 -2.71
CA ARG A 57 -4.15 -1.47 -2.46
C ARG A 57 -5.03 -0.79 -1.40
N THR A 58 -4.40 -0.33 -0.33
CA THR A 58 -5.10 0.37 0.75
C THR A 58 -5.66 1.69 0.27
N ALA A 59 -4.89 2.48 -0.48
CA ALA A 59 -5.35 3.77 -0.98
C ALA A 59 -6.50 3.63 -1.99
N ILE A 60 -6.48 2.62 -2.85
CA ILE A 60 -7.62 2.27 -3.73
C ILE A 60 -8.86 1.93 -2.89
N THR A 61 -8.70 1.09 -1.86
CA THR A 61 -9.80 0.66 -0.99
C THR A 61 -10.39 1.82 -0.19
N GLU A 62 -9.56 2.68 0.39
CA GLU A 62 -10.02 3.86 1.13
C GLU A 62 -10.68 4.88 0.20
N THR A 63 -10.16 5.06 -1.03
CA THR A 63 -10.79 5.92 -2.02
C THR A 63 -12.16 5.37 -2.42
N ALA A 64 -12.29 4.07 -2.66
CA ALA A 64 -13.57 3.42 -2.97
C ALA A 64 -14.61 3.62 -1.87
N LYS A 65 -14.20 3.53 -0.59
CA LYS A 65 -15.07 3.82 0.56
C LYS A 65 -15.50 5.29 0.61
N LEU A 66 -14.58 6.20 0.32
CA LEU A 66 -14.88 7.64 0.36
C LEU A 66 -15.92 8.04 -0.69
N VAL A 67 -15.89 7.41 -1.86
CA VAL A 67 -16.85 7.66 -2.94
C VAL A 67 -18.07 6.73 -2.91
N GLU A 68 -18.17 5.88 -1.89
CA GLU A 68 -19.32 4.97 -1.71
C GLU A 68 -20.61 5.78 -1.57
N ASN A 69 -21.67 5.36 -2.23
CA ASN A 69 -22.95 6.09 -2.32
C ASN A 69 -22.87 7.47 -2.99
N GLN A 70 -21.75 7.80 -3.65
CA GLN A 70 -21.60 8.98 -4.49
C GLN A 70 -21.98 10.29 -3.77
N PRO A 71 -21.34 10.62 -2.63
CA PRO A 71 -21.58 11.89 -1.94
C PRO A 71 -21.27 13.08 -2.85
N ASP A 72 -21.75 14.26 -2.47
CA ASP A 72 -21.37 15.47 -3.20
C ASP A 72 -19.85 15.71 -3.12
N ALA A 73 -19.24 16.14 -4.23
CA ALA A 73 -17.79 16.31 -4.33
C ALA A 73 -17.27 17.29 -3.26
N ALA A 74 -17.99 18.39 -3.03
CA ALA A 74 -17.62 19.39 -2.02
C ALA A 74 -17.60 18.84 -0.59
N THR A 75 -18.30 17.72 -0.34
CA THR A 75 -18.34 17.07 0.99
C THR A 75 -17.11 16.20 1.25
N ILE A 76 -16.55 15.59 0.21
CA ILE A 76 -15.47 14.61 0.35
C ILE A 76 -14.13 15.06 -0.22
N GLU A 77 -14.05 16.17 -0.95
CA GLU A 77 -12.81 16.61 -1.59
C GLU A 77 -11.68 16.83 -0.57
N ALA A 78 -11.95 17.52 0.54
CA ALA A 78 -10.96 17.73 1.59
C ALA A 78 -10.49 16.41 2.24
N GLN A 79 -11.39 15.43 2.34
CA GLN A 79 -11.06 14.10 2.87
C GLN A 79 -10.17 13.33 1.89
N PHE A 80 -10.47 13.41 0.59
CA PHE A 80 -9.65 12.81 -0.45
C PHE A 80 -8.26 13.46 -0.50
N ASP A 81 -8.16 14.77 -0.33
CA ASP A 81 -6.88 15.47 -0.28
C ASP A 81 -6.01 15.03 0.88
N ALA A 82 -6.61 14.90 2.07
CA ALA A 82 -5.91 14.40 3.24
C ALA A 82 -5.43 12.95 3.04
N LEU A 83 -6.28 12.09 2.44
CA LEU A 83 -5.96 10.72 2.09
C LEU A 83 -4.79 10.65 1.11
N LEU A 84 -4.88 11.39 0.00
CA LEU A 84 -3.86 11.43 -1.04
C LEU A 84 -2.53 11.94 -0.48
N ASN A 85 -2.55 13.03 0.28
CA ASN A 85 -1.36 13.60 0.91
C ASN A 85 -0.68 12.61 1.87
N ARG A 86 -1.47 11.89 2.69
CA ARG A 86 -0.97 10.88 3.62
C ARG A 86 -0.23 9.76 2.88
N TRP A 87 -0.83 9.21 1.83
CA TRP A 87 -0.22 8.11 1.08
C TRP A 87 0.98 8.58 0.25
N GLN A 88 0.93 9.76 -0.36
CA GLN A 88 2.08 10.38 -1.03
C GLN A 88 3.27 10.53 -0.08
N LYS A 89 3.07 11.02 1.16
CA LYS A 89 4.15 11.14 2.16
C LYS A 89 4.76 9.80 2.55
N LYS A 90 3.95 8.75 2.73
CA LYS A 90 4.46 7.41 3.01
C LYS A 90 5.28 6.85 1.85
N LEU A 91 4.83 7.06 0.62
CA LEU A 91 5.56 6.63 -0.58
C LEU A 91 6.84 7.43 -0.80
N LEU A 92 6.83 8.73 -0.49
CA LEU A 92 8.05 9.55 -0.50
C LEU A 92 9.07 8.97 0.48
N SER A 93 8.67 8.61 1.70
CA SER A 93 9.56 7.99 2.69
C SER A 93 10.16 6.67 2.17
N ILE A 94 9.36 5.79 1.58
CA ILE A 94 9.90 4.57 0.93
C ILE A 94 10.83 4.93 -0.24
N GLY A 95 10.49 5.97 -1.01
CA GLY A 95 11.28 6.49 -2.12
C GLY A 95 12.69 6.92 -1.72
N GLN A 96 12.90 7.37 -0.48
CA GLN A 96 14.24 7.68 0.04
C GLN A 96 15.14 6.44 0.08
N HIS A 97 14.58 5.28 0.43
CA HIS A 97 15.29 3.99 0.37
C HIS A 97 15.46 3.50 -1.07
N VAL A 98 14.41 3.64 -1.91
CA VAL A 98 14.49 3.25 -3.33
C VAL A 98 15.54 4.07 -4.08
N MET A 99 15.73 5.33 -3.73
CA MET A 99 16.69 6.22 -4.38
C MET A 99 18.12 5.67 -4.32
N VAL A 100 18.51 5.09 -3.18
CA VAL A 100 19.86 4.54 -2.94
C VAL A 100 20.04 3.10 -3.44
N MET A 101 18.97 2.45 -3.91
CA MET A 101 19.03 1.12 -4.50
C MET A 101 19.77 1.14 -5.85
N ASN A 102 20.44 0.02 -6.15
CA ASN A 102 21.03 -0.22 -7.46
C ASN A 102 19.96 -0.56 -8.52
N GLY A 103 20.38 -0.72 -9.78
CA GLY A 103 19.45 -0.99 -10.89
C GLY A 103 18.64 -2.28 -10.74
N ALA A 104 19.26 -3.37 -10.28
CA ALA A 104 18.57 -4.66 -10.12
C ALA A 104 17.52 -4.61 -9.00
N GLU A 105 17.86 -3.96 -7.89
CA GLU A 105 16.95 -3.72 -6.77
C GLU A 105 15.76 -2.84 -7.19
N LYS A 106 16.00 -1.74 -7.92
CA LYS A 106 14.93 -0.89 -8.46
C LYS A 106 14.00 -1.68 -9.39
N SER A 107 14.55 -2.50 -10.29
CA SER A 107 13.75 -3.37 -11.16
C SER A 107 12.93 -4.40 -10.38
N GLN A 108 13.41 -4.89 -9.24
CA GLN A 108 12.63 -5.77 -8.36
C GLN A 108 11.43 -5.03 -7.75
N VAL A 109 11.60 -3.79 -7.29
CA VAL A 109 10.51 -2.94 -6.78
C VAL A 109 9.48 -2.68 -7.89
N GLU A 110 9.93 -2.29 -9.08
CA GLU A 110 9.06 -2.06 -10.25
C GLU A 110 8.28 -3.31 -10.66
N SER A 111 8.90 -4.49 -10.56
CA SER A 111 8.26 -5.78 -10.86
C SER A 111 7.12 -6.09 -9.88
N ALA A 112 7.29 -5.78 -8.59
CA ALA A 112 6.23 -5.94 -7.60
C ALA A 112 5.01 -5.04 -7.92
N ILE A 113 5.26 -3.80 -8.34
CA ILE A 113 4.21 -2.85 -8.74
C ILE A 113 3.54 -3.30 -10.04
N THR A 114 4.31 -3.78 -11.02
CA THR A 114 3.74 -4.31 -12.27
C THR A 114 2.84 -5.51 -11.99
N LYS A 115 3.25 -6.39 -11.06
CA LYS A 115 2.46 -7.54 -10.64
C LYS A 115 1.11 -7.15 -10.06
N VAL A 116 1.02 -6.13 -9.20
CA VAL A 116 -0.29 -5.72 -8.66
C VAL A 116 -1.23 -5.18 -9.74
N HIS A 117 -0.70 -4.49 -10.76
CA HIS A 117 -1.53 -4.05 -11.90
C HIS A 117 -2.06 -5.24 -12.72
N MET A 118 -1.26 -6.29 -12.91
CA MET A 118 -1.74 -7.54 -13.53
C MET A 118 -2.77 -8.25 -12.66
N GLU A 119 -2.57 -8.29 -11.34
CA GLU A 119 -3.51 -8.90 -10.39
C GLU A 119 -4.89 -8.23 -10.47
N MET A 120 -4.97 -6.92 -10.71
CA MET A 120 -6.27 -6.23 -10.91
C MET A 120 -7.06 -6.75 -12.12
N GLN A 121 -6.41 -7.44 -13.06
CA GLN A 121 -7.07 -8.04 -14.24
C GLN A 121 -7.39 -9.52 -14.04
N TYR A 122 -6.49 -10.27 -13.39
CA TYR A 122 -6.54 -11.73 -13.36
C TYR A 122 -6.89 -12.34 -12.00
N ASN A 123 -6.81 -11.57 -10.92
CA ASN A 123 -7.21 -12.01 -9.59
C ASN A 123 -8.59 -11.41 -9.25
N GLU A 124 -9.58 -12.28 -9.01
CA GLU A 124 -10.97 -11.85 -8.80
C GLU A 124 -11.15 -10.92 -7.61
N GLN A 125 -10.42 -11.13 -6.51
CA GLN A 125 -10.49 -10.24 -5.35
C GLN A 125 -9.95 -8.84 -5.67
N ALA A 126 -8.77 -8.75 -6.30
CA ALA A 126 -8.17 -7.48 -6.69
C ALA A 126 -9.02 -6.74 -7.74
N LYS A 127 -9.60 -7.49 -8.68
CA LYS A 127 -10.54 -6.98 -9.68
C LYS A 127 -11.80 -6.39 -9.06
N GLN A 128 -12.38 -7.04 -8.05
CA GLN A 128 -13.54 -6.50 -7.31
C GLN A 128 -13.20 -5.18 -6.60
N GLN A 129 -12.03 -5.10 -5.94
CA GLN A 129 -11.58 -3.87 -5.29
C GLN A 129 -11.42 -2.71 -6.28
N PHE A 130 -10.76 -2.96 -7.42
CA PHE A 130 -10.58 -1.96 -8.45
C PHE A 130 -11.90 -1.56 -9.12
N THR A 131 -12.81 -2.52 -9.32
CA THR A 131 -14.15 -2.27 -9.88
C THR A 131 -14.96 -1.34 -8.98
N ALA A 132 -14.96 -1.58 -7.65
CA ALA A 132 -15.66 -0.71 -6.70
C ALA A 132 -15.13 0.74 -6.76
N TYR A 133 -13.80 0.91 -6.78
CA TYR A 133 -13.18 2.22 -7.01
C TYR A 133 -13.60 2.85 -8.34
N SER A 134 -13.51 2.11 -9.45
CA SER A 134 -13.85 2.64 -10.77
C SER A 134 -15.32 3.03 -10.88
N GLN A 135 -16.23 2.22 -10.33
CA GLN A 135 -17.67 2.49 -10.34
C GLN A 135 -18.05 3.65 -9.43
N GLY A 136 -17.41 3.78 -8.26
CA GLY A 136 -17.67 4.88 -7.35
C GLY A 136 -17.13 6.23 -7.85
N THR A 137 -16.03 6.23 -8.60
CA THR A 137 -15.41 7.46 -9.12
C THR A 137 -15.99 7.93 -10.46
N PHE A 138 -16.41 7.01 -11.34
CA PHE A 138 -16.90 7.35 -12.68
C PHE A 138 -18.04 8.39 -12.72
N PRO A 139 -19.03 8.41 -11.83
CA PRO A 139 -20.10 9.41 -11.82
C PRO A 139 -19.61 10.86 -11.74
N TYR A 140 -18.49 11.11 -11.06
CA TYR A 140 -17.91 12.46 -10.97
C TYR A 140 -17.35 12.96 -12.30
N HIS A 141 -17.14 12.09 -13.29
CA HIS A 141 -16.67 12.51 -14.62
C HIS A 141 -17.58 13.57 -15.26
N SER A 142 -18.90 13.48 -15.05
CA SER A 142 -19.86 14.45 -15.58
C SER A 142 -20.26 15.53 -14.57
N THR A 143 -20.34 15.19 -13.28
CA THR A 143 -20.87 16.11 -12.26
C THR A 143 -19.79 16.98 -11.61
N ALA A 144 -18.56 16.51 -11.52
CA ALA A 144 -17.41 17.24 -10.96
C ALA A 144 -16.10 16.81 -11.65
N PRO A 145 -15.87 17.22 -12.92
CA PRO A 145 -14.76 16.71 -13.73
C PRO A 145 -13.37 16.90 -13.11
N ASP A 146 -13.13 18.05 -12.47
CA ASP A 146 -11.85 18.34 -11.82
C ASP A 146 -11.61 17.40 -10.63
N PHE A 147 -12.65 17.16 -9.83
CA PHE A 147 -12.58 16.21 -8.73
C PHE A 147 -12.39 14.77 -9.24
N TYR A 148 -13.02 14.40 -10.35
CA TYR A 148 -12.79 13.11 -11.01
C TYR A 148 -11.32 12.93 -11.45
N LEU A 149 -10.72 13.94 -12.06
CA LEU A 149 -9.30 13.91 -12.42
C LEU A 149 -8.42 13.75 -11.18
N LYS A 150 -8.78 14.42 -10.08
CA LYS A 150 -8.13 14.26 -8.78
C LYS A 150 -8.22 12.81 -8.29
N LEU A 151 -9.42 12.22 -8.28
CA LEU A 151 -9.65 10.82 -7.88
C LEU A 151 -8.83 9.84 -8.72
N LYS A 152 -8.63 10.12 -10.02
CA LYS A 152 -7.80 9.31 -10.91
C LYS A 152 -6.31 9.35 -10.59
N SER A 153 -5.83 10.39 -9.90
CA SER A 153 -4.42 10.49 -9.51
C SER A 153 -3.96 9.34 -8.61
N ILE A 154 -4.89 8.64 -7.94
CA ILE A 154 -4.55 7.47 -7.13
C ILE A 154 -3.92 6.33 -7.96
N ASN A 155 -4.27 6.21 -9.24
CA ASN A 155 -3.74 5.16 -10.13
C ASN A 155 -2.25 5.33 -10.41
N ILE A 156 -1.70 6.52 -10.19
CA ILE A 156 -0.27 6.83 -10.38
C ILE A 156 0.45 7.08 -9.06
N ILE A 157 -0.19 6.83 -7.91
CA ILE A 157 0.36 7.23 -6.62
C ILE A 157 1.70 6.54 -6.32
N THR A 158 1.91 5.32 -6.81
CA THR A 158 3.16 4.56 -6.64
C THR A 158 4.39 5.26 -7.22
N GLN A 159 4.22 6.19 -8.17
CA GLN A 159 5.30 7.01 -8.72
C GLN A 159 5.99 7.87 -7.66
N PHE A 160 5.32 8.16 -6.53
CA PHE A 160 5.92 8.88 -5.40
C PHE A 160 7.06 8.14 -4.72
N ALA A 161 7.24 6.84 -4.98
CA ALA A 161 8.40 6.07 -4.56
C ALA A 161 9.60 6.14 -5.55
N PHE A 162 9.45 6.78 -6.71
CA PHE A 162 10.48 6.86 -7.76
C PHE A 162 10.77 8.33 -8.13
N PHE A 163 11.67 8.96 -7.39
CA PHE A 163 11.91 10.40 -7.52
C PHE A 163 12.35 10.85 -8.92
N ASP A 164 13.17 10.06 -9.61
CA ASP A 164 13.60 10.39 -10.98
C ASP A 164 12.42 10.44 -11.94
N LEU A 165 11.49 9.48 -11.81
CA LEU A 165 10.26 9.44 -12.60
C LEU A 165 9.34 10.60 -12.23
N LEU A 166 9.15 10.85 -10.93
CA LEU A 166 8.27 11.90 -10.42
C LEU A 166 8.74 13.29 -10.88
N LYS A 167 10.05 13.59 -10.78
CA LYS A 167 10.65 14.84 -11.27
C LYS A 167 10.50 15.00 -12.78
N LYS A 168 10.63 13.91 -13.54
CA LYS A 168 10.47 13.93 -15.00
C LYS A 168 9.02 14.21 -15.43
N GLN A 169 8.05 13.70 -14.69
CA GLN A 169 6.63 13.75 -15.07
C GLN A 169 5.87 14.93 -14.46
N ASN A 170 6.31 15.46 -13.32
CA ASN A 170 5.58 16.48 -12.58
C ASN A 170 6.53 17.51 -11.95
N LYS A 171 6.67 18.67 -12.61
CA LYS A 171 7.50 19.77 -12.09
C LYS A 171 6.98 20.32 -10.76
N ASP A 172 5.67 20.40 -10.61
CA ASP A 172 5.03 20.89 -9.38
C ASP A 172 5.28 19.93 -8.21
N ALA A 173 5.51 18.64 -8.49
CA ALA A 173 5.90 17.69 -7.45
C ALA A 173 7.29 18.01 -6.88
N GLU A 174 8.23 18.48 -7.70
CA GLU A 174 9.54 18.91 -7.20
C GLU A 174 9.41 20.16 -6.31
N GLU A 175 8.62 21.15 -6.73
CA GLU A 175 8.35 22.34 -5.91
C GLU A 175 7.71 21.97 -4.56
N LYS A 176 6.70 21.10 -4.60
CA LYS A 176 5.94 20.71 -3.40
C LYS A 176 6.70 19.77 -2.47
N TRP A 177 7.46 18.82 -3.03
CA TRP A 177 7.99 17.67 -2.29
C TRP A 177 9.51 17.54 -2.35
N GLY A 178 10.24 18.39 -3.08
CA GLY A 178 11.68 18.28 -3.30
C GLY A 178 12.50 18.13 -2.01
N LYS A 179 12.09 18.79 -0.93
CA LYS A 179 12.74 18.66 0.40
C LYS A 179 12.65 17.25 1.02
N TRP A 180 11.70 16.43 0.57
CA TRP A 180 11.53 15.03 0.98
C TRP A 180 12.15 14.05 -0.02
N MET A 181 12.45 14.50 -1.25
CA MET A 181 13.05 13.71 -2.31
C MET A 181 14.58 13.63 -2.19
N VAL A 182 15.03 13.30 -0.99
CA VAL A 182 16.45 13.15 -0.65
C VAL A 182 16.77 11.68 -0.38
N PRO A 183 18.03 11.25 -0.56
CA PRO A 183 18.43 9.90 -0.19
C PRO A 183 18.14 9.63 1.29
N TYR A 184 17.82 8.38 1.61
CA TYR A 184 17.79 7.95 3.00
C TYR A 184 19.21 8.03 3.59
N VAL A 185 19.34 8.66 4.76
CA VAL A 185 20.61 8.78 5.50
C VAL A 185 20.40 8.18 6.88
N CYS A 186 21.27 7.27 7.27
CA CYS A 186 21.37 6.82 8.66
C CYS A 186 22.27 7.78 9.42
N GLU A 187 21.69 8.49 10.39
CA GLU A 187 22.43 9.31 11.36
C GLU A 187 22.86 8.47 12.57
#